data_AF-A0A7J6VS14-F1
#
_entry.id   AF-A0A7J6VS14-F1
#
_cell.length_a   1.000
_cell.length_b   1.000
_cell.length_c   1.000
_cell.angle_alpha   90.00
_cell.angle_beta   90.00
_cell.angle_gamma   90.00
#
_symmetry.space_group_name_H-M   'P 1'
#
loop_
_entity.id
_entity.type
_entity.pdbx_description
1 polymer ?
#
loop_
_entity_poly.entity_id
_entity_poly.type
_entity_poly.pdbx_seq_one_letter_code
_entity_poly.pdbx_strand_id
1 'polypeptide(L)' 'EKPQLKNRNNFQTLVDPVLHGDYPESGLSEALAVTELCLQEQHKSRPSIGTVVFALSSLVSQSLDPIIQKQVGLEGIAM' A
#
# COMPACT_ATOMS: atom_id res chain seq x y z
N GLU A 1 16.29 -3.12 15.04
CA GLU A 1 14.84 -3.33 15.07
C GLU A 1 14.33 -4.00 13.80
N LYS A 2 13.62 -5.13 13.94
CA LYS A 2 12.91 -5.79 12.84
C LYS A 2 11.45 -5.33 12.86
N PRO A 3 10.88 -4.85 11.73
CA PRO A 3 9.50 -4.37 11.72
C PRO A 3 8.52 -5.47 12.10
N GLN A 4 7.68 -5.18 13.11
CA GLN A 4 6.72 -6.09 13.71
C GLN A 4 5.42 -6.15 12.88
N LEU A 5 5.51 -6.52 11.61
CA LEU A 5 4.32 -6.80 10.78
C LEU A 5 3.74 -8.21 11.01
N LYS A 6 4.36 -9.01 11.88
CA LYS A 6 4.04 -10.44 12.02
C LYS A 6 2.75 -10.74 12.79
N ASN A 7 2.24 -9.79 13.56
CA ASN A 7 0.99 -9.98 14.31
C ASN A 7 -0.22 -9.75 13.40
N ARG A 8 -0.47 -10.70 12.50
CA ARG A 8 -1.60 -10.70 11.56
C ARG A 8 -2.97 -10.58 12.24
N ASN A 9 -3.04 -10.89 13.54
CA ASN A 9 -4.28 -10.87 14.31
C ASN A 9 -4.77 -9.46 14.68
N ASN A 10 -4.00 -8.38 14.46
CA ASN A 10 -4.50 -7.03 14.73
C ASN A 10 -3.78 -5.92 13.94
N PHE A 11 -3.76 -6.01 12.61
CA PHE A 11 -3.13 -4.97 11.79
C PHE A 11 -3.73 -3.57 12.00
N GLN A 12 -4.98 -3.49 12.44
CA GLN A 12 -5.64 -2.23 12.81
C GLN A 12 -4.89 -1.49 13.94
N THR A 13 -4.13 -2.21 14.80
CA THR A 13 -3.28 -1.56 15.83
C THR A 13 -2.03 -0.88 15.28
N LEU A 14 -1.64 -1.18 14.03
CA LEU A 14 -0.55 -0.49 13.35
C LEU A 14 -1.03 0.79 12.64
N VAL A 15 -2.33 0.92 12.44
CA VAL A 15 -2.94 2.07 11.78
C VAL A 15 -2.99 3.24 12.76
N ASP A 16 -2.83 4.45 12.22
CA ASP A 16 -2.90 5.67 13.02
C ASP A 16 -4.26 5.74 13.76
N PRO A 17 -4.27 5.80 15.11
CA PRO A 17 -5.49 5.88 15.89
C PRO A 17 -6.39 7.06 15.51
N VAL A 18 -5.84 8.15 14.98
CA VAL A 18 -6.63 9.33 14.59
C VAL A 18 -7.52 9.08 13.38
N LEU A 19 -7.29 7.99 12.64
CA LEU A 19 -8.20 7.55 11.59
C LEU A 19 -9.47 6.93 12.16
N HIS A 20 -9.49 6.51 13.44
CA HIS A 20 -10.69 5.98 14.11
C HIS A 20 -11.40 4.84 13.36
N GLY A 21 -10.67 4.05 12.55
CA GLY A 21 -11.26 3.01 11.70
C GLY A 21 -11.86 3.51 10.38
N ASP A 22 -11.73 4.81 10.08
CA ASP A 22 -12.21 5.44 8.84
C ASP A 22 -11.23 5.20 7.69
N TYR A 23 -11.19 3.94 7.26
CA TYR A 23 -10.43 3.48 6.10
C TYR A 23 -11.01 2.17 5.59
N PRO A 24 -10.88 1.87 4.30
CA PRO A 24 -11.29 0.58 3.76
C PRO A 24 -10.35 -0.52 4.25
N GLU A 25 -10.88 -1.59 4.86
CA GLU A 25 -10.08 -2.76 5.26
C GLU A 25 -9.35 -3.43 4.09
N SER A 26 -9.94 -3.38 2.88
CA SER A 26 -9.31 -3.86 1.65
C SER A 26 -8.04 -3.06 1.32
N GLY A 27 -8.13 -1.73 1.37
CA GLY A 27 -7.01 -0.84 1.13
C GLY A 27 -5.90 -1.02 2.18
N LEU A 28 -6.25 -1.23 3.45
CA LEU A 28 -5.28 -1.59 4.48
C LEU A 28 -4.57 -2.92 4.17
N SER A 29 -5.33 -3.95 3.77
CA SER A 29 -4.80 -5.27 3.47
C SER A 29 -3.83 -5.26 2.29
N GLU A 30 -4.17 -4.54 1.22
CA GLU A 30 -3.31 -4.37 0.05
C GLU A 30 -2.04 -3.56 0.38
N ALA A 31 -2.16 -2.46 1.13
CA ALA A 31 -1.01 -1.66 1.56
C ALA A 31 -0.05 -2.49 2.44
N LEU A 32 -0.58 -3.36 3.31
CA LEU A 32 0.22 -4.29 4.11
C LEU A 32 0.93 -5.33 3.25
N ALA A 33 0.30 -5.85 2.21
CA ALA A 33 0.95 -6.77 1.28
C ALA A 33 2.15 -6.11 0.58
N VAL A 34 2.00 -4.86 0.11
CA VAL A 34 3.11 -4.09 -0.46
C VAL A 34 4.23 -3.88 0.57
N THR A 35 3.87 -3.59 1.81
CA THR A 35 4.83 -3.39 2.91
C THR A 35 5.57 -4.70 3.24
N GLU A 36 4.87 -5.84 3.27
CA GLU A 36 5.46 -7.17 3.50
C GLU A 36 6.47 -7.54 2.40
N LEU A 37 6.17 -7.21 1.13
CA LEU A 37 7.10 -7.39 0.02
C LEU A 37 8.36 -6.53 0.20
N CYS A 38 8.23 -5.28 0.65
CA CYS A 38 9.36 -4.38 0.90
C CYS A 38 10.27 -4.86 2.04
N LEU A 39 9.69 -5.56 3.03
CA LEU A 39 10.38 -5.97 4.25
C LEU A 39 10.92 -7.41 4.20
N GLN A 40 10.91 -8.05 3.03
CA GLN A 40 11.47 -9.38 2.84
C GLN A 40 12.95 -9.42 3.26
N GLU A 41 13.35 -10.47 3.99
CA GLU A 41 14.74 -10.68 4.44
C GLU A 41 15.69 -10.75 3.24
N GLN A 42 15.28 -11.46 2.19
CA GLN A 42 16.04 -11.62 0.97
C GLN A 42 15.93 -10.39 0.08
N HIS A 43 17.05 -9.73 -0.19
CA HIS A 43 17.09 -8.51 -1.00
C HIS A 43 16.49 -8.69 -2.40
N LYS A 44 16.64 -9.89 -3.00
CA LYS A 44 16.10 -10.21 -4.34
C LYS A 44 14.58 -10.34 -4.37
N SER A 45 13.96 -10.58 -3.21
CA SER A 45 12.50 -10.72 -3.08
C SER A 45 11.81 -9.38 -2.83
N ARG A 46 12.59 -8.31 -2.60
CA ARG A 46 12.05 -6.96 -2.44
C ARG A 46 11.72 -6.38 -3.83
N PRO A 47 10.57 -5.73 -3.99
CA PRO A 47 10.17 -5.12 -5.24
C PRO A 47 11.06 -3.91 -5.58
N SER A 48 11.14 -3.57 -6.86
CA SER A 48 11.73 -2.30 -7.29
C SER A 48 10.88 -1.13 -6.77
N ILE A 49 11.49 0.04 -6.57
CA ILE A 49 10.74 1.23 -6.14
C ILE A 49 9.64 1.62 -7.15
N GLY A 50 9.87 1.39 -8.45
CA GLY A 50 8.85 1.61 -9.49
C GLY A 50 7.63 0.70 -9.30
N THR A 51 7.85 -0.57 -8.95
CA THR A 51 6.77 -1.51 -8.64
C THR A 51 6.00 -1.10 -7.39
N VAL A 52 6.69 -0.59 -6.36
CA VAL A 52 6.05 -0.08 -5.14
C VAL A 52 5.18 1.14 -5.45
N VAL A 53 5.71 2.11 -6.18
CA VAL A 53 4.96 3.31 -6.61
C VAL A 53 3.74 2.90 -7.44
N PHE A 54 3.89 1.99 -8.39
CA PHE A 54 2.77 1.48 -9.18
C PHE A 54 1.68 0.84 -8.32
N ALA A 55 2.05 -0.04 -7.39
CA ALA A 55 1.09 -0.71 -6.51
C ALA A 55 0.33 0.27 -5.62
N LEU A 56 1.03 1.24 -5.03
CA LEU A 56 0.41 2.27 -4.18
C LEU A 56 -0.46 3.24 -5.00
N SER A 57 -0.05 3.61 -6.22
CA SER A 57 -0.88 4.40 -7.13
C SER A 57 -2.16 3.64 -7.52
N SER A 58 -2.07 2.34 -7.75
CA SER A 58 -3.24 1.50 -8.03
C SER A 58 -4.20 1.45 -6.84
N LEU A 59 -3.69 1.32 -5.61
CA LEU A 59 -4.47 1.37 -4.37
C LEU A 59 -5.26 2.68 -4.23
N VAL A 60 -4.59 3.80 -4.52
CA VAL A 60 -5.20 5.14 -4.46
C VAL A 60 -6.24 5.32 -5.56
N SER A 61 -5.97 4.85 -6.78
CA SER A 61 -6.95 4.90 -7.87
C SER A 61 -8.20 4.06 -7.60
N GLN A 62 -8.07 2.92 -6.92
CA GLN A 62 -9.21 2.08 -6.52
C GLN A 62 -10.10 2.74 -5.45
N SER A 63 -9.54 3.63 -4.63
CA SER A 63 -10.24 4.30 -3.53
C SER A 63 -10.77 5.70 -3.87
N LEU A 64 -10.33 6.28 -5.00
CA LEU A 64 -10.79 7.59 -5.46
C LEU A 64 -12.10 7.48 -6.26
N ASP A 65 -13.07 8.30 -5.88
CA ASP A 65 -14.25 8.57 -6.68
C ASP A 65 -13.87 8.85 -8.15
N PRO A 66 -14.69 8.44 -9.14
CA PRO A 66 -14.40 8.57 -10.57
C PRO A 66 -14.11 10.01 -11.03
N ILE A 67 -14.42 11.01 -10.20
CA ILE A 67 -14.14 12.44 -10.43
C ILE A 67 -12.64 12.77 -10.28
N ILE A 68 -11.92 12.11 -9.36
CA ILE A 68 -10.48 12.39 -9.12
C ILE A 68 -9.56 11.49 -9.96
N GLN A 69 -10.05 10.34 -10.46
CA GLN A 69 -9.30 9.46 -11.37
C GLN A 69 -8.78 10.17 -12.64
N LYS A 70 -9.46 11.23 -13.08
CA LYS A 70 -9.05 12.03 -14.25
C LYS A 70 -7.76 12.86 -14.02
N GLN A 71 -7.37 13.09 -12.76
CA GLN A 71 -6.23 13.94 -12.40
C GLN A 71 -4.95 13.14 -12.15
N VAL A 72 -5.06 11.84 -11.82
CA VAL A 72 -3.92 10.91 -11.77
C VAL A 72 -3.61 10.48 -13.21
N GLY A 73 -3.10 11.42 -14.00
CA GLY A 73 -2.67 11.17 -15.36
C GLY A 73 -1.63 10.05 -15.36
N LEU A 74 -2.01 8.89 -15.87
CA LEU A 74 -1.14 7.75 -16.15
C LEU A 74 -0.18 8.01 -17.35
N GLU A 75 0.11 9.28 -17.65
CA GLU A 75 0.90 9.73 -18.81
C GLU A 75 2.39 9.81 -18.47
N GLY A 76 2.97 8.73 -17.93
CA GLY A 76 4.39 8.76 -17.56
C GLY A 76 5.04 7.44 -17.14
N ILE A 77 4.33 6.31 -17.19
CA ILE A 77 4.90 5.01 -16.77
C ILE A 77 4.78 3.97 -17.89
N ALA A 78 4.91 4.41 -19.13
CA ALA A 78 5.30 3.52 -20.23
C ALA A 78 6.84 3.46 -20.24
N MET A 79 7.40 2.32 -19.85
CA MET A 79 8.65 1.82 -20.43
C MET A 79 8.30 0.95 -21.63
#